data_AF-A0A0V0IBU4-F1
#
_entry.id   AF-A0A0V0IBU4-F1
#
_cell.length_a   1.000
_cell.length_b   1.000
_cell.length_c   1.000
_cell.angle_alpha   90.00
_cell.angle_beta   90.00
_cell.angle_gamma   90.00
#
_symmetry.space_group_name_H-M   'P 1'
#
loop_
_entity.id
_entity.type
_entity.pdbx_description
1 polymer ?
#
loop_
_entity_poly.entity_id
_entity_poly.type
_entity_poly.pdbx_seq_one_letter_code
_entity_poly.pdbx_strand_id
1 'polypeptide(L)'
;MESNSSSPNTIPVFSTLASPFDENSDSNRKPLSLWPGMYHSPVTNALWETRSKIFETLLDPPIDAPPQSQLLTKNPSESRTCILYNFSTDFILREQYRDPWNEVRIGKLLEDLDALAGTISVKHCSDVDSMTRPLYLVTASVDKMVLKKPISVDTDLKMVGAVIWVGFSSIEIQLDVIQPANGSSDPSESVALTANFIFVARDYKTGKAAPVNRLCPETEAEKLLYEAAEARNNLRKRKRGGDRKEIENGGVNRLEELLAEGRIFCDMPALADRDTILLKDTRLENSLICQPQQRNIHGRIFGGFLMLRAFELAFSTAYAFAGLMPSFLEVDHVNFLRPVSALS
;
A
#
# COMPACT_ATOMS: atom_id res chain seq x y z
N MET A 1 0.55 -4.73 36.70
CA MET A 1 1.69 -5.51 36.20
C MET A 1 1.53 -5.60 34.69
N GLU A 2 1.95 -4.56 33.99
CA GLU A 2 1.84 -4.47 32.53
C GLU A 2 3.02 -5.20 31.90
N SER A 3 2.74 -6.30 31.21
CA SER A 3 3.71 -7.02 30.40
C SER A 3 3.94 -6.24 29.10
N ASN A 4 4.85 -5.27 29.15
CA ASN A 4 5.36 -4.58 27.98
C ASN A 4 6.34 -5.52 27.23
N SER A 5 5.80 -6.53 26.55
CA SER A 5 6.58 -7.36 25.63
C SER A 5 6.56 -6.69 24.25
N SER A 6 7.40 -5.68 24.05
CA SER A 6 7.65 -5.14 22.72
C SER A 6 8.22 -6.27 21.86
N SER A 7 7.48 -6.73 20.85
CA SER A 7 7.98 -7.72 19.91
C SER A 7 9.19 -7.14 19.16
N PRO A 8 10.24 -7.92 18.86
CA PRO A 8 11.46 -7.41 18.19
C PRO A 8 11.21 -6.86 16.77
N ASN A 9 9.99 -7.03 16.23
CA ASN A 9 9.59 -6.58 14.90
C ASN A 9 8.68 -5.33 14.92
N THR A 10 8.52 -4.66 16.07
CA THR A 10 7.74 -3.42 16.17
C THR A 10 8.63 -2.21 15.92
N ILE A 11 8.31 -1.47 14.86
CA ILE A 11 8.99 -0.24 14.45
C ILE A 11 8.19 0.95 15.00
N PRO A 12 8.74 1.73 15.95
CA PRO A 12 8.12 2.96 16.38
C PRO A 12 8.25 4.02 15.28
N VAL A 13 7.23 4.86 15.15
CA VAL A 13 7.22 5.97 14.20
C VAL A 13 7.20 7.28 14.99
N PHE A 14 8.06 8.20 14.57
CA PHE A 14 8.20 9.54 15.16
C PHE A 14 8.02 10.60 14.09
N SER A 15 7.59 11.79 14.48
CA SER A 15 7.51 12.91 13.54
C SER A 15 8.85 13.18 12.83
N THR A 16 8.76 13.51 11.55
CA THR A 16 9.91 13.92 10.72
C THR A 16 10.25 15.41 10.85
N LEU A 17 9.44 16.17 11.60
CA LEU A 17 9.70 17.56 11.91
C LEU A 17 10.40 17.66 13.25
N ALA A 18 11.50 18.42 13.31
CA ALA A 18 12.14 18.73 14.58
C ALA A 18 11.18 19.56 15.45
N SER A 19 11.02 19.15 16.71
CA SER A 19 10.41 20.01 17.71
C SER A 19 11.25 21.29 17.80
N PRO A 20 10.65 22.49 17.88
CA PRO A 20 11.39 23.75 18.05
C PRO A 20 12.22 23.80 19.35
N PHE A 21 12.25 22.73 20.15
CA PHE A 21 12.95 22.62 21.42
C PHE A 21 14.06 21.54 21.45
N ASP A 22 14.31 20.79 20.37
CA ASP A 22 15.35 19.75 20.35
C ASP A 22 16.61 20.20 19.58
N GLU A 23 17.62 20.68 20.31
CA GLU A 23 18.99 20.84 19.83
C GLU A 23 19.83 19.61 20.21
N ASN A 24 19.98 18.65 19.30
CA ASN A 24 21.13 17.74 19.33
C ASN A 24 21.33 17.07 17.97
N SER A 25 22.39 17.46 17.26
CA SER A 25 22.85 16.80 16.04
C SER A 25 24.20 16.14 16.30
N ASP A 26 24.23 14.81 16.38
CA ASP A 26 25.47 14.06 16.41
C ASP A 26 25.84 13.61 14.99
N SER A 27 27.03 14.01 14.56
CA SER A 27 27.52 13.94 13.17
C SER A 27 28.51 12.79 12.98
N ASN A 28 28.26 11.88 12.03
CA ASN A 28 29.27 11.20 11.18
C ASN A 28 28.73 10.18 10.15
N ARG A 29 27.43 10.19 9.81
CA ARG A 29 26.92 9.46 8.65
C ARG A 29 26.82 10.41 7.45
N LYS A 30 27.05 9.91 6.22
CA LYS A 30 26.69 10.64 4.99
C LYS A 30 25.32 11.28 5.23
N PRO A 31 25.13 12.58 4.94
CA PRO A 31 23.89 13.23 5.34
C PRO A 31 22.75 12.45 4.70
N LEU A 32 21.78 12.04 5.53
CA LEU A 32 20.55 11.40 5.11
C LEU A 32 19.85 12.19 4.00
N SER A 33 20.23 13.47 3.80
CA SER A 33 19.70 14.44 2.86
C SER A 33 19.84 14.16 1.35
N LEU A 34 20.46 13.04 0.94
CA LEU A 34 20.69 12.68 -0.47
C LEU A 34 20.02 11.36 -0.90
N TRP A 35 19.20 10.75 -0.05
CA TRP A 35 18.61 9.43 -0.30
C TRP A 35 17.26 9.54 -1.06
N PRO A 36 16.98 8.69 -2.06
CA PRO A 36 15.66 8.62 -2.68
C PRO A 36 14.59 8.30 -1.61
N GLY A 37 13.53 9.10 -1.51
CA GLY A 37 12.41 8.82 -0.58
C GLY A 37 12.34 9.64 0.72
N MET A 38 13.31 10.52 1.03
CA MET A 38 13.43 11.20 2.34
C MET A 38 12.27 12.10 2.81
N TYR A 39 11.33 12.47 1.95
CA TYR A 39 10.22 13.36 2.32
C TYR A 39 8.87 12.67 2.22
N HIS A 40 8.85 11.37 2.39
CA HIS A 40 7.61 10.63 2.59
C HIS A 40 7.33 10.49 4.08
N SER A 41 6.13 10.03 4.41
CA SER A 41 5.56 10.03 5.75
C SER A 41 6.55 9.57 6.84
N PRO A 42 6.34 9.97 8.11
CA PRO A 42 7.04 9.41 9.27
C PRO A 42 7.31 7.91 9.21
N VAL A 43 6.34 7.14 8.71
CA VAL A 43 6.44 5.70 8.50
C VAL A 43 7.48 5.33 7.47
N THR A 44 7.46 5.93 6.29
CA THR A 44 8.44 5.61 5.26
C THR A 44 9.86 5.90 5.74
N ASN A 45 10.09 7.00 6.47
CA ASN A 45 11.39 7.28 7.08
C ASN A 45 11.77 6.23 8.13
N ALA A 46 10.87 5.88 9.06
CA ALA A 46 11.14 4.84 10.06
C ALA A 46 11.44 3.47 9.43
N LEU A 47 10.70 3.12 8.36
CA LEU A 47 10.96 1.91 7.58
C LEU A 47 12.35 1.99 6.92
N TRP A 48 12.69 3.12 6.29
CA TRP A 48 14.00 3.35 5.68
C TRP A 48 15.16 3.27 6.67
N GLU A 49 15.02 3.85 7.85
CA GLU A 49 16.04 3.78 8.91
C GLU A 49 16.26 2.36 9.40
N THR A 50 15.17 1.64 9.71
CA THR A 50 15.18 0.22 10.11
C THR A 50 15.87 -0.65 9.05
N ARG A 51 15.72 -0.25 7.79
CA ARG A 51 16.23 -0.92 6.60
C ARG A 51 17.71 -0.66 6.31
N SER A 52 18.38 0.29 6.96
CA SER A 52 19.74 0.74 6.58
C SER A 52 20.75 -0.40 6.37
N LYS A 53 20.73 -1.46 7.21
CA LYS A 53 21.64 -2.62 7.05
C LYS A 53 21.25 -3.58 5.91
N ILE A 54 19.95 -3.74 5.65
CA ILE A 54 19.42 -4.58 4.56
C ILE A 54 19.55 -3.84 3.21
N PHE A 55 19.56 -2.50 3.24
CA PHE A 55 19.55 -1.65 2.06
C PHE A 55 20.92 -1.09 1.70
N GLU A 56 21.91 -1.09 2.60
CA GLU A 56 23.31 -0.83 2.23
C GLU A 56 23.77 -1.75 1.08
N THR A 57 23.33 -3.02 1.06
CA THR A 57 23.57 -3.96 -0.06
C THR A 57 22.67 -3.73 -1.28
N LEU A 58 21.58 -2.96 -1.17
CA LEU A 58 20.66 -2.64 -2.27
C LEU A 58 20.94 -1.29 -2.94
N LEU A 59 21.68 -0.39 -2.27
CA LEU A 59 22.10 0.91 -2.81
C LEU A 59 23.23 0.76 -3.83
N ASP A 60 24.13 -0.20 -3.61
CA ASP A 60 25.14 -0.62 -4.58
C ASP A 60 25.03 -2.14 -4.79
N PRO A 61 23.94 -2.58 -5.44
CA PRO A 61 23.65 -4.00 -5.55
C PRO A 61 24.73 -4.67 -6.41
N PRO A 62 25.16 -5.90 -6.10
CA PRO A 62 26.05 -6.64 -6.96
C PRO A 62 25.28 -7.10 -8.21
N ILE A 63 25.07 -6.21 -9.17
CA ILE A 63 24.23 -6.44 -10.36
C ILE A 63 24.78 -7.62 -11.18
N ASP A 64 26.10 -7.83 -11.17
CA ASP A 64 26.74 -8.93 -11.88
C ASP A 64 26.90 -10.21 -11.06
N ALA A 65 26.45 -10.23 -9.80
CA ALA A 65 26.39 -11.46 -9.02
C ALA A 65 25.47 -12.52 -9.66
N PRO A 66 25.71 -13.80 -9.35
CA PRO A 66 24.76 -14.86 -9.69
C PRO A 66 23.41 -14.65 -8.96
N PRO A 67 22.29 -15.09 -9.55
CA PRO A 67 21.03 -15.17 -8.81
C PRO A 67 21.14 -16.20 -7.69
N GLN A 68 20.28 -16.09 -6.68
CA GLN A 68 20.16 -17.06 -5.60
C GLN A 68 20.00 -18.48 -6.17
N SER A 69 20.93 -19.37 -5.81
CA SER A 69 20.98 -20.74 -6.32
C SER A 69 20.01 -21.67 -5.59
N GLN A 70 19.81 -21.46 -4.27
CA GLN A 70 18.94 -22.27 -3.43
C GLN A 70 17.91 -21.40 -2.72
N LEU A 71 16.63 -21.68 -2.98
CA LEU A 71 15.51 -21.00 -2.33
C LEU A 71 15.35 -21.48 -0.89
N LEU A 72 15.19 -20.54 0.03
CA LEU A 72 14.90 -20.83 1.43
C LEU A 72 13.40 -21.14 1.60
N THR A 73 13.07 -21.88 2.64
CA THR A 73 11.68 -22.00 3.12
C THR A 73 11.56 -21.15 4.37
N LYS A 74 10.65 -20.19 4.34
CA LYS A 74 10.47 -19.19 5.38
C LYS A 74 9.10 -19.28 6.03
N ASN A 75 9.01 -18.87 7.28
CA ASN A 75 7.76 -18.85 8.03
C ASN A 75 7.14 -17.44 7.96
N PRO A 76 5.81 -17.28 8.04
CA PRO A 76 5.17 -15.97 8.05
C PRO A 76 5.73 -15.03 9.14
N SER A 77 6.11 -15.58 10.29
CA SER A 77 6.72 -14.87 11.43
C SER A 77 8.02 -14.16 11.08
N GLU A 78 8.82 -14.70 10.15
CA GLU A 78 10.09 -14.09 9.71
C GLU A 78 9.85 -12.83 8.89
N SER A 79 8.81 -12.83 8.06
CA SER A 79 8.41 -11.65 7.27
C SER A 79 7.58 -10.64 8.08
N ARG A 80 6.99 -11.07 9.21
CA ARG A 80 6.07 -10.27 10.00
C ARG A 80 6.72 -8.96 10.47
N THR A 81 6.04 -7.85 10.18
CA THR A 81 6.51 -6.51 10.51
C THR A 81 5.34 -5.70 11.07
N CYS A 82 5.62 -4.90 12.08
CA CYS A 82 4.63 -4.09 12.78
C CYS A 82 5.11 -2.66 12.86
N ILE A 83 4.21 -1.71 12.65
CA ILE A 83 4.42 -0.28 12.80
C ILE A 83 3.46 0.23 13.86
N LEU A 84 3.97 1.03 14.80
CA LEU A 84 3.16 1.68 15.82
C LEU A 84 3.15 3.20 15.60
N TYR A 85 1.95 3.76 15.55
CA TYR A 85 1.70 5.18 15.44
C TYR A 85 1.19 5.66 16.80
N ASN A 86 2.03 6.40 17.51
CA ASN A 86 1.71 6.90 18.85
C ASN A 86 0.86 8.18 18.78
N PHE A 87 -0.25 8.16 18.03
CA PHE A 87 -1.07 9.34 17.81
C PHE A 87 -1.54 9.98 19.11
N SER A 88 -1.83 9.20 20.15
CA SER A 88 -2.32 9.70 21.45
C SER A 88 -1.31 10.60 22.17
N THR A 89 -0.01 10.38 21.95
CA THR A 89 1.08 11.04 22.69
C THR A 89 1.97 11.92 21.81
N ASP A 90 2.17 11.57 20.53
CA ASP A 90 2.93 12.36 19.56
C ASP A 90 1.96 13.23 18.72
N PHE A 91 1.76 14.47 19.19
CA PHE A 91 0.87 15.43 18.54
C PHE A 91 1.38 15.91 17.17
N ILE A 92 2.69 15.91 16.93
CA ILE A 92 3.25 16.34 15.65
C ILE A 92 2.99 15.24 14.62
N LEU A 93 3.24 13.98 14.99
CA LEU A 93 2.87 12.83 14.17
C LEU A 93 1.36 12.83 13.89
N ARG A 94 0.53 13.04 14.92
CA ARG A 94 -0.94 13.15 14.74
C ARG A 94 -1.29 14.18 13.67
N GLU A 95 -0.73 15.38 13.76
CA GLU A 95 -1.02 16.47 12.83
C GLU A 95 -0.58 16.14 11.38
N GLN A 96 0.51 15.39 11.19
CA GLN A 96 0.93 14.95 9.85
C GLN A 96 -0.07 13.99 9.18
N TYR A 97 -0.85 13.25 9.99
CA TYR A 97 -1.84 12.25 9.56
C TYR A 97 -3.29 12.73 9.66
N ARG A 98 -3.53 13.91 10.22
CA ARG A 98 -4.84 14.53 10.36
C ARG A 98 -5.21 15.34 9.12
N ASP A 99 -6.47 15.27 8.71
CA ASP A 99 -7.03 16.08 7.64
C ASP A 99 -7.75 17.34 8.17
N PRO A 100 -8.21 18.26 7.30
CA PRO A 100 -8.91 19.48 7.73
C PRO A 100 -10.20 19.25 8.55
N TRP A 101 -10.78 18.05 8.49
CA TRP A 101 -12.02 17.68 9.19
C TRP A 101 -11.76 16.87 10.46
N ASN A 102 -10.51 16.78 10.92
CA ASN A 102 -10.10 15.96 12.06
C ASN A 102 -10.26 14.44 11.83
N GLU A 103 -10.28 14.00 10.57
CA GLU A 103 -10.22 12.59 10.21
C GLU A 103 -8.80 12.18 9.82
N VAL A 104 -8.57 10.86 9.71
CA VAL A 104 -7.29 10.35 9.23
C VAL A 104 -7.17 10.57 7.74
N ARG A 105 -6.02 11.06 7.29
CA ARG A 105 -5.65 11.13 5.87
C ARG A 105 -5.49 9.72 5.29
N ILE A 106 -6.59 9.12 4.80
CA ILE A 106 -6.60 7.77 4.26
C ILE A 106 -5.57 7.59 3.13
N GLY A 107 -5.43 8.56 2.24
CA GLY A 107 -4.40 8.52 1.20
C GLY A 107 -2.99 8.32 1.75
N LYS A 108 -2.67 8.91 2.92
CA LYS A 108 -1.38 8.71 3.61
C LYS A 108 -1.24 7.29 4.18
N LEU A 109 -2.33 6.73 4.72
CA LEU A 109 -2.32 5.32 5.14
C LEU A 109 -2.14 4.36 3.96
N LEU A 110 -2.74 4.65 2.79
CA LEU A 110 -2.54 3.84 1.58
C LEU A 110 -1.08 3.85 1.11
N GLU A 111 -0.42 5.01 1.19
CA GLU A 111 1.01 5.16 0.93
C GLU A 111 1.85 4.31 1.90
N ASP A 112 1.54 4.38 3.19
CA ASP A 112 2.23 3.62 4.24
C ASP A 112 2.02 2.09 4.13
N LEU A 113 0.81 1.66 3.78
CA LEU A 113 0.48 0.25 3.55
C LEU A 113 1.35 -0.34 2.44
N ASP A 114 1.49 0.35 1.30
CA ASP A 114 2.37 -0.10 0.22
C ASP A 114 3.84 -0.14 0.69
N ALA A 115 4.26 0.80 1.54
CA ALA A 115 5.64 0.89 2.01
C ALA A 115 5.99 -0.25 2.97
N LEU A 116 5.06 -0.57 3.86
CA LEU A 116 5.15 -1.73 4.73
C LEU A 116 5.13 -3.03 3.93
N ALA A 117 4.24 -3.19 2.95
CA ALA A 117 4.22 -4.37 2.07
C ALA A 117 5.53 -4.52 1.27
N GLY A 118 6.09 -3.41 0.79
CA GLY A 118 7.42 -3.37 0.18
C GLY A 118 8.53 -3.82 1.14
N THR A 119 8.39 -3.53 2.44
CA THR A 119 9.35 -3.96 3.46
C THR A 119 9.24 -5.46 3.75
N ILE A 120 8.02 -5.94 3.93
CA ILE A 120 7.71 -7.35 4.18
C ILE A 120 8.18 -8.21 3.00
N SER A 121 7.94 -7.77 1.75
CA SER A 121 8.41 -8.49 0.56
C SER A 121 9.93 -8.59 0.49
N VAL A 122 10.67 -7.50 0.76
CA VAL A 122 12.14 -7.53 0.82
C VAL A 122 12.62 -8.48 1.92
N LYS A 123 12.04 -8.41 3.13
CA LYS A 123 12.40 -9.29 4.27
C LYS A 123 12.16 -10.78 3.95
N HIS A 124 11.09 -11.08 3.23
CA HIS A 124 10.80 -12.45 2.77
C HIS A 124 11.78 -12.89 1.67
N CYS A 125 12.08 -12.03 0.71
CA CYS A 125 12.95 -12.34 -0.41
C CYS A 125 14.44 -12.34 -0.10
N SER A 126 14.88 -11.67 0.96
CA SER A 126 16.30 -11.61 1.31
C SER A 126 16.85 -13.00 1.62
N ASP A 127 18.04 -13.30 1.13
CA ASP A 127 18.81 -14.46 1.50
C ASP A 127 19.90 -14.08 2.52
N VAL A 128 20.64 -15.09 2.99
CA VAL A 128 21.74 -14.90 3.96
C VAL A 128 23.04 -14.47 3.25
N ASP A 129 23.13 -14.73 1.95
CA ASP A 129 24.32 -14.49 1.15
C ASP A 129 24.28 -13.11 0.49
N SER A 130 25.02 -12.16 1.05
CA SER A 130 25.15 -10.80 0.50
C SER A 130 25.84 -10.75 -0.88
N MET A 131 26.35 -11.87 -1.38
CA MET A 131 27.01 -11.97 -2.69
C MET A 131 26.07 -12.37 -3.82
N THR A 132 24.77 -12.58 -3.55
CA THR A 132 23.79 -12.85 -4.61
C THR A 132 23.19 -11.56 -5.16
N ARG A 133 22.72 -11.64 -6.42
CA ARG A 133 22.02 -10.53 -7.04
C ARG A 133 20.67 -10.32 -6.34
N PRO A 134 20.32 -9.08 -5.94
CA PRO A 134 19.04 -8.81 -5.32
C PRO A 134 17.87 -8.88 -6.31
N LEU A 135 16.69 -9.15 -5.77
CA LEU A 135 15.44 -9.13 -6.50
C LEU A 135 14.89 -7.70 -6.61
N TYR A 136 14.41 -7.37 -7.80
CA TYR A 136 13.62 -6.17 -8.04
C TYR A 136 12.16 -6.46 -7.67
N LEU A 137 11.68 -5.87 -6.58
CA LEU A 137 10.34 -6.09 -6.05
C LEU A 137 9.44 -4.89 -6.36
N VAL A 138 8.27 -5.17 -6.94
CA VAL A 138 7.26 -4.14 -7.23
C VAL A 138 5.87 -4.59 -6.89
N THR A 139 5.05 -3.64 -6.45
CA THR A 139 3.60 -3.79 -6.31
C THR A 139 3.00 -4.06 -7.69
N ALA A 140 2.37 -5.21 -7.87
CA ALA A 140 1.67 -5.59 -9.10
C ALA A 140 0.19 -5.25 -8.99
N SER A 141 -0.42 -5.49 -7.83
CA SER A 141 -1.81 -5.18 -7.59
C SER A 141 -2.11 -5.09 -6.11
N VAL A 142 -3.26 -4.52 -5.81
CA VAL A 142 -3.85 -4.43 -4.47
C VAL A 142 -5.26 -5.01 -4.57
N ASP A 143 -5.59 -5.99 -3.75
CA ASP A 143 -6.96 -6.51 -3.68
C ASP A 143 -7.87 -5.52 -2.95
N LYS A 144 -9.18 -5.75 -3.04
CA LYS A 144 -10.19 -4.90 -2.41
C LYS A 144 -9.87 -4.66 -0.93
N MET A 145 -9.79 -3.38 -0.55
CA MET A 145 -9.58 -2.91 0.81
C MET A 145 -10.91 -2.37 1.35
N VAL A 146 -11.35 -2.87 2.49
CA VAL A 146 -12.61 -2.45 3.11
C VAL A 146 -12.35 -1.89 4.50
N LEU A 147 -12.89 -0.71 4.76
CA LEU A 147 -12.91 -0.11 6.09
C LEU A 147 -14.02 -0.77 6.91
N LYS A 148 -13.65 -1.52 7.94
CA LYS A 148 -14.58 -2.20 8.86
C LYS A 148 -15.14 -1.27 9.92
N LYS A 149 -14.34 -0.29 10.35
CA LYS A 149 -14.73 0.77 11.27
C LYS A 149 -13.91 2.05 11.02
N PRO A 150 -14.44 3.23 11.42
CA PRO A 150 -13.68 4.47 11.33
C PRO A 150 -12.36 4.40 12.08
N ILE A 151 -11.32 5.05 11.53
CA ILE A 151 -10.02 5.20 12.18
C ILE A 151 -9.96 6.60 12.78
N SER A 152 -9.66 6.69 14.08
CA SER A 152 -9.50 7.97 14.77
C SER A 152 -8.05 8.44 14.75
N VAL A 153 -7.83 9.75 14.63
CA VAL A 153 -6.51 10.38 14.83
C VAL A 153 -6.15 10.55 16.31
N ASP A 154 -7.07 10.34 17.25
CA ASP A 154 -6.82 10.58 18.68
C ASP A 154 -6.33 9.35 19.44
N THR A 155 -6.39 8.18 18.80
CA THR A 155 -6.07 6.89 19.39
C THR A 155 -4.91 6.25 18.63
N ASP A 156 -3.99 5.61 19.35
CA ASP A 156 -2.84 4.93 18.73
C ASP A 156 -3.28 3.91 17.67
N LEU A 157 -2.55 3.91 16.56
CA LEU A 157 -2.80 3.02 15.44
C LEU A 157 -1.66 2.01 15.34
N LYS A 158 -2.00 0.77 15.01
CA LYS A 158 -1.02 -0.28 14.76
C LYS A 158 -1.25 -0.85 13.37
N MET A 159 -0.21 -0.90 12.56
CA MET A 159 -0.26 -1.57 11.26
C MET A 159 0.64 -2.80 11.32
N VAL A 160 0.09 -3.97 11.02
CA VAL A 160 0.83 -5.24 11.06
C VAL A 160 0.61 -6.00 9.77
N GLY A 161 1.62 -6.70 9.31
CA GLY A 161 1.45 -7.60 8.18
C GLY A 161 2.53 -8.64 8.05
N ALA A 162 2.26 -9.63 7.20
CA ALA A 162 3.15 -10.73 6.88
C ALA A 162 2.82 -11.30 5.49
N VAL A 163 3.76 -12.03 4.91
CA VAL A 163 3.51 -12.85 3.72
C VAL A 163 2.56 -13.98 4.09
N ILE A 164 1.45 -14.10 3.36
CA ILE A 164 0.44 -15.15 3.57
C ILE A 164 0.45 -16.20 2.45
N TRP A 165 1.00 -15.89 1.28
CA TRP A 165 1.08 -16.82 0.17
C TRP A 165 2.19 -16.44 -0.81
N VAL A 166 2.76 -17.45 -1.48
CA VAL A 166 3.85 -17.30 -2.44
C VAL A 166 3.60 -18.18 -3.67
N GLY A 167 3.80 -17.60 -4.86
CA GLY A 167 3.83 -18.30 -6.14
C GLY A 167 5.26 -18.49 -6.66
N PHE A 168 5.44 -18.51 -7.99
CA PHE A 168 6.79 -18.57 -8.57
C PHE A 168 7.56 -17.27 -8.31
N SER A 169 7.00 -16.14 -8.75
CA SER A 169 7.58 -14.81 -8.57
C SER A 169 6.62 -13.85 -7.86
N SER A 170 5.43 -14.30 -7.49
CA SER A 170 4.38 -13.49 -6.85
C SER A 170 4.37 -13.72 -5.35
N ILE A 171 4.16 -12.68 -4.57
CA ILE A 171 4.09 -12.71 -3.10
C ILE A 171 2.80 -11.98 -2.71
N GLU A 172 1.92 -12.64 -1.96
CA GLU A 172 0.73 -12.01 -1.39
C GLU A 172 0.97 -11.71 0.10
N ILE A 173 0.75 -10.46 0.47
CA ILE A 173 0.98 -9.91 1.80
C ILE A 173 -0.34 -9.40 2.32
N GLN A 174 -0.75 -9.86 3.50
CA GLN A 174 -1.88 -9.29 4.22
C GLN A 174 -1.39 -8.27 5.23
N LEU A 175 -2.04 -7.12 5.24
CA LEU A 175 -1.86 -6.04 6.20
C LEU A 175 -3.17 -5.81 6.93
N ASP A 176 -3.10 -5.67 8.25
CA ASP A 176 -4.19 -5.23 9.10
C ASP A 176 -3.83 -3.92 9.79
N VAL A 177 -4.75 -2.97 9.71
CA VAL A 177 -4.74 -1.73 10.48
C VAL A 177 -5.62 -1.96 11.70
N ILE A 178 -5.03 -1.82 12.88
CA ILE A 178 -5.60 -2.17 14.16
C ILE A 178 -5.64 -0.91 15.04
N GLN A 179 -6.79 -0.67 15.64
CA GLN A 179 -7.01 0.38 16.63
C GLN A 179 -7.92 -0.18 17.72
N PRO A 180 -7.65 0.05 19.02
CA PRO A 180 -8.50 -0.48 20.08
C PRO A 180 -9.95 -0.01 19.88
N ALA A 181 -10.90 -0.93 20.08
CA ALA A 181 -12.32 -0.60 20.08
C ALA A 181 -12.70 -0.06 21.46
N ASN A 182 -13.56 0.97 21.51
CA ASN A 182 -14.07 1.47 22.78
C ASN A 182 -15.00 0.41 23.40
N GLY A 183 -14.54 -0.26 24.44
CA GLY A 183 -15.39 -1.09 25.32
C GLY A 183 -15.55 -2.56 24.93
N SER A 184 -14.84 -3.09 23.92
CA SER A 184 -14.88 -4.52 23.58
C SER A 184 -13.51 -5.19 23.71
N SER A 185 -13.53 -6.45 24.17
CA SER A 185 -12.34 -7.28 24.39
C SER A 185 -12.05 -8.23 23.23
N ASP A 186 -12.85 -8.19 22.15
CA ASP A 186 -12.63 -9.03 20.97
C ASP A 186 -11.50 -8.43 20.09
N PRO A 187 -10.38 -9.14 19.87
CA PRO A 187 -9.33 -8.70 18.97
C PRO A 187 -9.81 -8.47 17.54
N SER A 188 -10.88 -9.16 17.09
CA SER A 188 -11.40 -9.02 15.74
C SER A 188 -12.03 -7.64 15.49
N GLU A 189 -12.68 -7.07 16.51
CA GLU A 189 -13.29 -5.73 16.48
C GLU A 189 -12.25 -4.59 16.54
N SER A 190 -11.00 -4.93 16.85
CA SER A 190 -9.90 -3.97 16.81
C SER A 190 -9.39 -3.71 15.38
N VAL A 191 -9.66 -4.61 14.43
CA VAL A 191 -9.21 -4.45 13.03
C VAL A 191 -10.10 -3.43 12.32
N ALA A 192 -9.53 -2.28 12.00
CA ALA A 192 -10.21 -1.20 11.28
C ALA A 192 -10.19 -1.39 9.76
N LEU A 193 -9.10 -1.94 9.21
CA LEU A 193 -8.95 -2.16 7.77
C LEU A 193 -8.07 -3.38 7.52
N THR A 194 -8.43 -4.18 6.52
CA THR A 194 -7.61 -5.29 6.02
C THR A 194 -7.31 -5.05 4.54
N ALA A 195 -6.07 -5.27 4.13
CA ALA A 195 -5.60 -5.08 2.77
C ALA A 195 -4.69 -6.25 2.34
N ASN A 196 -4.85 -6.73 1.10
CA ASN A 196 -3.91 -7.68 0.51
C ASN A 196 -3.15 -7.02 -0.65
N PHE A 197 -1.83 -7.03 -0.54
CA PHE A 197 -0.92 -6.54 -1.57
C PHE A 197 -0.27 -7.70 -2.29
N ILE A 198 -0.14 -7.58 -3.61
CA ILE A 198 0.58 -8.56 -4.42
C ILE A 198 1.83 -7.90 -4.99
N PHE A 199 2.97 -8.43 -4.57
CA PHE A 199 4.27 -8.06 -5.10
C PHE A 199 4.72 -9.07 -6.14
N VAL A 200 5.49 -8.62 -7.12
CA VAL A 200 6.19 -9.50 -8.07
C VAL A 200 7.69 -9.26 -8.02
N ALA A 201 8.44 -10.34 -7.92
CA ALA A 201 9.88 -10.37 -8.00
C ALA A 201 10.36 -10.50 -9.46
N ARG A 202 11.35 -9.69 -9.79
CA ARG A 202 12.05 -9.74 -11.07
C ARG A 202 13.54 -9.79 -10.85
N ASP A 203 14.24 -10.46 -11.74
CA ASP A 203 15.70 -10.42 -11.75
C ASP A 203 16.14 -9.03 -12.19
N TYR A 204 17.04 -8.43 -11.41
CA TYR A 204 17.45 -7.03 -11.60
C TYR A 204 18.12 -6.78 -12.96
N LYS A 205 18.86 -7.75 -13.49
CA LYS A 205 19.63 -7.63 -14.75
C LYS A 205 18.77 -7.87 -15.99
N THR A 206 17.90 -8.88 -15.95
CA THR A 206 17.11 -9.34 -17.10
C THR A 206 15.70 -8.76 -17.11
N GLY A 207 15.19 -8.26 -15.98
CA GLY A 207 13.82 -7.77 -15.82
C GLY A 207 12.73 -8.85 -15.91
N LYS A 208 13.12 -10.13 -16.04
CA LYS A 208 12.22 -11.29 -16.11
C LYS A 208 11.76 -11.71 -14.71
N ALA A 209 10.66 -12.45 -14.65
CA ALA A 209 10.17 -13.04 -13.40
C ALA A 209 11.25 -13.91 -12.76
N ALA A 210 11.49 -13.71 -11.46
CA ALA A 210 12.49 -14.44 -10.69
C ALA A 210 11.83 -15.26 -9.57
N PRO A 211 12.39 -16.43 -9.24
CA PRO A 211 11.88 -17.25 -8.16
C PRO A 211 12.05 -16.56 -6.80
N VAL A 212 11.11 -16.80 -5.88
CA VAL A 212 11.14 -16.27 -4.51
C VAL A 212 11.20 -17.39 -3.47
N ASN A 213 11.67 -17.08 -2.26
CA ASN A 213 11.71 -18.02 -1.13
C ASN A 213 10.31 -18.61 -0.86
N ARG A 214 10.26 -19.90 -0.54
CA ARG A 214 9.02 -20.63 -0.24
C ARG A 214 8.44 -20.17 1.10
N LEU A 215 7.13 -20.34 1.29
CA LEU A 215 6.44 -20.05 2.54
C LEU A 215 5.95 -21.34 3.20
N CYS A 216 6.16 -21.48 4.50
CA CYS A 216 5.65 -22.58 5.32
C CYS A 216 4.79 -22.02 6.45
N PRO A 217 3.45 -21.97 6.29
CA PRO A 217 2.53 -21.60 7.37
C PRO A 217 2.64 -22.58 8.55
N GLU A 218 2.73 -22.07 9.78
CA GLU A 218 2.90 -22.92 10.98
C GLU A 218 1.58 -23.08 11.72
N THR A 219 0.89 -21.97 11.97
CA THR A 219 -0.35 -21.95 12.74
C THR A 219 -1.57 -22.27 11.87
N GLU A 220 -2.65 -22.77 12.49
CA GLU A 220 -3.92 -23.03 11.80
C GLU A 220 -4.46 -21.77 11.11
N ALA A 221 -4.36 -20.60 11.75
CA ALA A 221 -4.77 -19.33 11.15
C ALA A 221 -3.94 -18.99 9.90
N GLU A 222 -2.62 -19.21 9.93
CA GLU A 222 -1.75 -18.97 8.77
C GLU A 222 -2.02 -19.96 7.63
N LYS A 223 -2.33 -21.23 7.93
CA LYS A 223 -2.73 -22.22 6.92
C LYS A 223 -4.03 -21.81 6.23
N LEU A 224 -5.04 -21.37 7.00
CA LEU A 224 -6.30 -20.86 6.43
C LEU A 224 -6.09 -19.65 5.53
N LEU A 225 -5.22 -18.71 5.94
CA LEU A 225 -4.87 -17.55 5.11
C LEU A 225 -4.17 -17.96 3.82
N TYR A 226 -3.27 -18.94 3.89
CA TYR A 226 -2.56 -19.49 2.73
C TYR A 226 -3.52 -20.13 1.72
N GLU A 227 -4.42 -21.00 2.20
CA GLU A 227 -5.43 -21.66 1.36
C GLU A 227 -6.39 -20.65 0.72
N ALA A 228 -6.84 -19.65 1.49
CA ALA A 228 -7.70 -18.59 0.98
C ALA A 228 -7.01 -17.76 -0.11
N ALA A 229 -5.72 -17.42 0.08
CA ALA A 229 -4.92 -16.72 -0.91
C ALA A 229 -4.67 -17.56 -2.17
N GLU A 230 -4.43 -18.86 -2.01
CA GLU A 230 -4.30 -19.79 -3.14
C GLU A 230 -5.60 -19.86 -3.96
N ALA A 231 -6.76 -19.94 -3.29
CA ALA A 231 -8.07 -19.91 -3.93
C ALA A 231 -8.30 -18.58 -4.69
N ARG A 232 -7.95 -17.43 -4.09
CA ARG A 232 -8.00 -16.11 -4.75
C ARG A 232 -7.13 -16.07 -6.00
N ASN A 233 -5.89 -16.56 -5.91
CA ASN A 233 -4.97 -16.61 -7.05
C ASN A 233 -5.51 -17.50 -8.19
N ASN A 234 -6.08 -18.65 -7.86
CA ASN A 234 -6.68 -19.55 -8.84
C ASN A 234 -7.91 -18.90 -9.53
N LEU A 235 -8.74 -18.17 -8.78
CA LEU A 235 -9.84 -17.39 -9.34
C LEU A 235 -9.34 -16.29 -10.29
N ARG A 236 -8.30 -15.54 -9.91
CA ARG A 236 -7.68 -14.52 -10.78
C ARG A 236 -7.18 -15.11 -12.10
N LYS A 237 -6.54 -16.29 -12.06
CA LYS A 237 -6.08 -16.99 -13.28
C LYS A 237 -7.24 -17.42 -14.18
N ARG A 238 -8.37 -17.85 -13.61
CA ARG A 238 -9.57 -18.24 -14.37
C ARG A 238 -10.23 -17.03 -15.05
N LYS A 239 -10.41 -15.92 -14.33
CA LYS A 239 -11.01 -14.68 -14.89
C LYS A 239 -10.23 -14.13 -16.07
N ARG A 240 -8.89 -14.14 -16.00
CA ARG A 240 -8.01 -13.73 -17.12
C ARG A 240 -8.21 -14.54 -18.40
N GLY A 241 -8.79 -15.75 -18.33
CA GLY A 241 -9.14 -16.57 -19.49
C GLY A 241 -10.61 -16.52 -19.91
N GLY A 242 -11.49 -15.83 -19.16
CA GLY A 242 -12.96 -15.95 -19.29
C GLY A 242 -13.74 -14.65 -19.53
N ASP A 243 -13.14 -13.47 -19.38
CA ASP A 243 -13.81 -12.15 -19.38
C ASP A 243 -14.52 -11.73 -20.69
N ARG A 244 -14.54 -12.57 -21.74
CA ARG A 244 -15.19 -12.21 -23.00
C ARG A 244 -16.70 -12.47 -23.04
N LYS A 245 -17.28 -13.15 -22.04
CA LYS A 245 -18.67 -13.68 -22.14
C LYS A 245 -19.74 -12.96 -21.30
N GLU A 246 -19.40 -12.13 -20.32
CA GLU A 246 -20.41 -11.54 -19.41
C GLU A 246 -21.06 -10.23 -19.91
N ILE A 247 -20.50 -9.59 -20.95
CA ILE A 247 -21.05 -8.33 -21.48
C ILE A 247 -22.29 -8.55 -22.36
N GLU A 248 -22.51 -9.75 -22.90
CA GLU A 248 -23.29 -9.91 -24.13
C GLU A 248 -24.82 -9.74 -23.99
N ASN A 249 -25.45 -9.94 -22.83
CA ASN A 249 -26.93 -10.04 -22.82
C ASN A 249 -27.70 -9.12 -21.84
N GLY A 250 -27.04 -8.42 -20.91
CA GLY A 250 -27.73 -7.57 -19.92
C GLY A 250 -27.21 -6.13 -19.81
N GLY A 251 -25.92 -5.91 -20.03
CA GLY A 251 -25.31 -4.59 -19.93
C GLY A 251 -25.63 -3.66 -21.10
N VAL A 252 -25.93 -4.23 -22.28
CA VAL A 252 -26.18 -3.46 -23.51
C VAL A 252 -27.46 -2.65 -23.40
N ASN A 253 -28.56 -3.25 -22.93
CA ASN A 253 -29.84 -2.53 -22.79
C ASN A 253 -29.74 -1.37 -21.78
N ARG A 254 -29.06 -1.59 -20.65
CA ARG A 254 -28.86 -0.53 -19.66
C ARG A 254 -27.95 0.58 -20.18
N LEU A 255 -26.93 0.24 -20.97
CA LEU A 255 -26.07 1.22 -21.61
C LEU A 255 -26.85 2.05 -22.64
N GLU A 256 -27.69 1.42 -23.45
CA GLU A 256 -28.54 2.12 -24.42
C GLU A 256 -29.52 3.09 -23.73
N GLU A 257 -30.14 2.70 -22.62
CA GLU A 257 -30.96 3.59 -21.79
C GLU A 257 -30.18 4.81 -21.31
N LEU A 258 -29.00 4.60 -20.72
CA LEU A 258 -28.14 5.68 -20.22
C LEU A 258 -27.67 6.62 -21.34
N LEU A 259 -27.39 6.07 -22.53
CA LEU A 259 -27.02 6.86 -23.70
C LEU A 259 -28.20 7.68 -24.23
N ALA A 260 -29.42 7.14 -24.22
CA ALA A 260 -30.62 7.86 -24.62
C ALA A 260 -30.91 9.02 -23.66
N GLU A 261 -30.82 8.78 -22.35
CA GLU A 261 -30.95 9.82 -21.32
C GLU A 261 -29.88 10.92 -21.49
N GLY A 262 -28.61 10.52 -21.67
CA GLY A 262 -27.51 11.46 -21.86
C GLY A 262 -27.60 12.31 -23.15
N ARG A 263 -28.29 11.83 -24.19
CA ARG A 263 -28.54 12.61 -25.41
C ARG A 263 -29.48 13.79 -25.17
N ILE A 264 -30.51 13.61 -24.33
CA ILE A 264 -31.43 14.70 -23.98
C ILE A 264 -30.64 15.85 -23.34
N PHE A 265 -29.71 15.54 -22.43
CA PHE A 265 -28.81 16.52 -21.83
C PHE A 265 -27.92 17.25 -22.83
N CYS A 266 -27.46 16.58 -23.90
CA CYS A 266 -26.57 17.18 -24.89
C CYS A 266 -27.34 18.02 -25.93
N ASP A 267 -28.47 17.50 -26.43
CA ASP A 267 -29.20 18.08 -27.56
C ASP A 267 -30.29 19.07 -27.11
N MET A 268 -30.93 18.81 -25.96
CA MET A 268 -32.08 19.55 -25.45
C MET A 268 -32.00 19.76 -23.93
N PRO A 269 -30.99 20.49 -23.42
CA PRO A 269 -30.73 20.61 -21.98
C PRO A 269 -31.88 21.21 -21.17
N ALA A 270 -32.77 22.01 -21.80
CA ALA A 270 -33.94 22.57 -21.12
C ALA A 270 -35.02 21.51 -20.76
N LEU A 271 -35.00 20.34 -21.42
CA LEU A 271 -35.91 19.21 -21.17
C LEU A 271 -35.29 18.13 -20.29
N ALA A 272 -34.00 18.27 -19.96
CA ALA A 272 -33.30 17.32 -19.12
C ALA A 272 -33.81 17.39 -17.67
N ASP A 273 -33.78 16.25 -16.99
CA ASP A 273 -34.10 16.19 -15.57
C ASP A 273 -33.09 17.02 -14.77
N ARG A 274 -33.57 17.70 -13.73
CA ARG A 274 -32.76 18.64 -12.94
C ARG A 274 -31.98 17.95 -11.83
N ASP A 275 -32.37 16.74 -11.46
CA ASP A 275 -31.72 15.95 -10.41
C ASP A 275 -30.63 15.01 -10.98
N THR A 276 -30.31 15.15 -12.26
CA THR A 276 -29.32 14.34 -12.98
C THR A 276 -28.22 15.22 -13.58
N ILE A 277 -27.01 14.66 -13.68
CA ILE A 277 -25.83 15.33 -14.23
C ILE A 277 -25.06 14.37 -15.13
N LEU A 278 -24.41 14.90 -16.17
CA LEU A 278 -23.52 14.08 -17.00
C LEU A 278 -22.21 13.80 -16.27
N LEU A 279 -21.72 12.56 -16.34
CA LEU A 279 -20.42 12.16 -15.78
C LEU A 279 -19.24 13.02 -16.26
N LYS A 280 -19.33 13.59 -17.48
CA LYS A 280 -18.28 14.47 -18.02
C LYS A 280 -18.18 15.79 -17.24
N ASP A 281 -19.29 16.23 -16.65
CA ASP A 281 -19.40 17.50 -15.92
C ASP A 281 -19.03 17.33 -14.44
N THR A 282 -18.91 16.08 -13.96
CA THR A 282 -18.39 15.75 -12.62
C THR A 282 -16.90 15.42 -12.63
N ARG A 283 -16.22 15.51 -13.78
CA ARG A 283 -14.84 15.03 -13.94
C ARG A 283 -13.83 16.05 -13.45
N LEU A 284 -12.93 15.62 -12.56
CA LEU A 284 -11.70 16.36 -12.23
C LEU A 284 -10.48 15.62 -12.78
N GLU A 285 -9.48 16.39 -13.19
CA GLU A 285 -8.20 15.88 -13.68
C GLU A 285 -7.06 16.55 -12.93
N ASN A 286 -6.00 15.80 -12.69
CA ASN A 286 -4.77 16.33 -12.11
C ASN A 286 -3.57 15.79 -12.90
N SER A 287 -2.59 16.66 -13.15
CA SER A 287 -1.32 16.31 -13.76
C SER A 287 -0.19 16.68 -12.81
N LEU A 288 0.71 15.73 -12.56
CA LEU A 288 1.78 15.88 -11.60
C LEU A 288 3.11 15.39 -12.17
N ILE A 289 4.14 16.21 -12.02
CA ILE A 289 5.51 15.83 -12.37
C ILE A 289 6.05 14.98 -11.22
N CYS A 290 6.41 13.74 -11.54
CA CYS A 290 6.96 12.85 -10.54
C CYS A 290 8.43 13.18 -10.25
N GLN A 291 8.72 13.56 -9.02
CA GLN A 291 10.03 14.03 -8.58
C GLN A 291 10.93 12.86 -8.15
N PRO A 292 12.27 13.02 -8.18
CA PRO A 292 13.19 11.98 -7.72
C PRO A 292 12.93 11.48 -6.29
N GLN A 293 12.41 12.34 -5.42
CA GLN A 293 12.05 12.02 -4.05
C GLN A 293 10.91 10.99 -3.96
N GLN A 294 10.10 10.84 -5.01
CA GLN A 294 8.96 9.91 -5.08
C GLN A 294 9.33 8.54 -5.67
N ARG A 295 10.62 8.32 -5.91
CA ARG A 295 11.14 7.04 -6.39
C ARG A 295 11.31 6.06 -5.23
N ASN A 296 11.00 4.81 -5.51
CA ASN A 296 11.49 3.67 -4.75
C ASN A 296 13.01 3.52 -4.94
N ILE A 297 13.57 2.54 -4.24
CA ILE A 297 15.02 2.25 -4.19
C ILE A 297 15.60 1.88 -5.54
N HIS A 298 14.74 1.49 -6.48
CA HIS A 298 15.09 1.09 -7.82
C HIS A 298 14.83 2.19 -8.85
N GLY A 299 14.62 3.44 -8.40
CA GLY A 299 14.47 4.60 -9.26
C GLY A 299 13.10 4.72 -9.95
N ARG A 300 12.09 3.95 -9.53
CA ARG A 300 10.74 3.97 -10.11
C ARG A 300 9.73 4.59 -9.17
N ILE A 301 8.66 5.17 -9.69
CA ILE A 301 7.65 5.78 -8.83
C ILE A 301 6.94 4.72 -7.99
N PHE A 302 6.79 5.07 -6.73
CA PHE A 302 6.27 4.23 -5.68
C PHE A 302 4.74 3.98 -5.85
N GLY A 303 4.28 2.75 -5.65
CA GLY A 303 2.88 2.37 -5.85
C GLY A 303 1.94 3.11 -4.88
N GLY A 304 2.36 3.20 -3.62
CA GLY A 304 1.68 3.96 -2.57
C GLY A 304 1.51 5.44 -2.90
N PHE A 305 2.50 6.05 -3.55
CA PHE A 305 2.40 7.44 -3.98
C PHE A 305 1.32 7.62 -5.05
N LEU A 306 1.23 6.70 -6.02
CA LEU A 306 0.17 6.74 -7.03
C LEU A 306 -1.22 6.54 -6.41
N MET A 307 -1.36 5.63 -5.44
CA MET A 307 -2.61 5.42 -4.72
C MET A 307 -3.02 6.64 -3.90
N LEU A 308 -2.07 7.28 -3.20
CA LEU A 308 -2.31 8.55 -2.50
C LEU A 308 -2.89 9.61 -3.46
N ARG A 309 -2.26 9.81 -4.62
CA ARG A 309 -2.71 10.81 -5.61
C ARG A 309 -4.05 10.46 -6.23
N ALA A 310 -4.29 9.18 -6.51
CA ALA A 310 -5.59 8.71 -6.99
C ALA A 310 -6.69 8.93 -5.95
N PHE A 311 -6.42 8.65 -4.67
CA PHE A 311 -7.35 8.88 -3.57
C PHE A 311 -7.67 10.37 -3.40
N GLU A 312 -6.66 11.25 -3.39
CA GLU A 312 -6.86 12.71 -3.27
C GLU A 312 -7.73 13.26 -4.41
N LEU A 313 -7.52 12.79 -5.64
CA LEU A 313 -8.34 13.17 -6.79
C LEU A 313 -9.78 12.64 -6.68
N ALA A 314 -9.94 11.38 -6.27
CA ALA A 314 -11.26 10.77 -6.08
C ALA A 314 -12.05 11.48 -4.97
N PHE A 315 -11.40 11.78 -3.84
CA PHE A 315 -11.99 12.55 -2.73
C PHE A 315 -12.42 13.93 -3.20
N SER A 316 -11.54 14.66 -3.91
CA SER A 316 -11.85 16.00 -4.44
C SER A 316 -13.04 15.96 -5.41
N THR A 317 -13.10 14.93 -6.25
CA THR A 317 -14.19 14.73 -7.21
C THR A 317 -15.52 14.49 -6.49
N ALA A 318 -15.52 13.62 -5.48
CA ALA A 318 -16.70 13.33 -4.68
C ALA A 318 -17.15 14.55 -3.87
N TYR A 319 -16.22 15.29 -3.27
CA TYR A 319 -16.51 16.51 -2.51
C TYR A 319 -17.11 17.60 -3.40
N ALA A 320 -16.51 17.85 -4.57
CA ALA A 320 -16.99 18.85 -5.53
C ALA A 320 -18.39 18.50 -6.08
N PHE A 321 -18.67 17.21 -6.29
CA PHE A 321 -19.96 16.75 -6.76
C PHE A 321 -21.04 16.79 -5.65
N ALA A 322 -20.75 16.22 -4.48
CA ALA A 322 -21.74 16.06 -3.41
C ALA A 322 -21.95 17.33 -2.58
N GLY A 323 -20.99 18.26 -2.57
CA GLY A 323 -21.00 19.43 -1.69
C GLY A 323 -20.91 19.10 -0.19
N LEU A 324 -20.56 17.86 0.14
CA LEU A 324 -20.43 17.32 1.49
C LEU A 324 -19.13 16.52 1.60
N MET A 325 -18.61 16.39 2.82
CA MET A 325 -17.41 15.61 3.11
C MET A 325 -17.62 14.13 2.76
N PRO A 326 -16.87 13.56 1.79
CA PRO A 326 -16.93 12.14 1.50
C PRO A 326 -16.31 11.32 2.63
N SER A 327 -16.95 10.22 3.01
CA SER A 327 -16.36 9.23 3.91
C SER A 327 -15.73 8.11 3.09
N PHE A 328 -14.54 7.66 3.51
CA PHE A 328 -13.90 6.50 2.90
C PHE A 328 -14.61 5.20 3.30
N LEU A 329 -14.95 4.36 2.32
CA LEU A 329 -15.58 3.06 2.55
C LEU A 329 -14.68 1.92 2.10
N GLU A 330 -14.27 1.95 0.83
CA GLU A 330 -13.47 0.90 0.23
C GLU A 330 -12.64 1.41 -0.95
N VAL A 331 -11.55 0.70 -1.23
CA VAL A 331 -10.84 0.75 -2.52
C VAL A 331 -11.05 -0.60 -3.19
N ASP A 332 -11.59 -0.60 -4.41
CA ASP A 332 -11.71 -1.83 -5.20
C ASP A 332 -10.34 -2.28 -5.75
N HIS A 333 -10.28 -3.41 -6.43
CA HIS A 333 -9.04 -3.98 -6.93
C HIS A 333 -8.24 -3.01 -7.84
N VAL A 334 -6.98 -2.75 -7.48
CA VAL A 334 -6.06 -1.86 -8.22
C VAL A 334 -4.98 -2.68 -8.90
N ASN A 335 -4.75 -2.44 -10.21
CA ASN A 335 -3.68 -3.07 -10.98
C ASN A 335 -2.62 -2.06 -11.44
N PHE A 336 -1.36 -2.34 -11.14
CA PHE A 336 -0.21 -1.59 -11.66
C PHE A 336 0.28 -2.25 -12.95
N LEU A 337 -0.27 -1.80 -14.09
CA LEU A 337 -0.01 -2.42 -15.39
C LEU A 337 1.41 -2.19 -15.89
N ARG A 338 1.97 -1.01 -15.62
CA ARG A 338 3.30 -0.61 -16.08
C ARG A 338 4.01 0.20 -15.01
N PRO A 339 5.34 0.06 -14.91
CA PRO A 339 6.13 0.92 -14.05
C PRO A 339 6.11 2.36 -14.57
N VAL A 340 6.08 3.32 -13.64
CA VAL A 340 6.28 4.74 -13.95
C VAL A 340 7.74 5.08 -13.63
N SER A 341 8.50 5.43 -14.66
CA SER A 341 9.88 5.91 -14.50
C SER A 341 9.86 7.38 -14.13
N ALA A 342 10.67 7.80 -13.16
CA ALA A 342 11.01 9.21 -13.07
C ALA A 342 12.22 9.48 -13.95
N LEU A 343 12.14 10.56 -14.72
CA LEU A 343 13.14 10.96 -15.72
C LEU A 343 14.53 10.98 -15.09
N SER A 344 15.43 10.13 -15.60
CA SER A 344 16.80 9.94 -15.09
C SER A 344 17.62 11.21 -15.18
#